data_AF-A0A377TWV3-F1
#
_entry.id   AF-A0A377TWV3-F1
#
_cell.length_a   1.000
_cell.length_b   1.000
_cell.length_c   1.000
_cell.angle_alpha   90.00
_cell.angle_beta   90.00
_cell.angle_gamma   90.00
#
_symmetry.space_group_name_H-M   'P 1'
#
loop_
_entity.id
_entity.type
_entity.pdbx_description
1 polymer ?
#
loop_
_entity_poly.entity_id
_entity_poly.type
_entity_poly.pdbx_seq_one_letter_code
_entity_poly.pdbx_strand_id
1 'polypeptide(L)' 'MKKFRVPAGVKHLIIFADMDKHSATGHAAAFECAHANLLAKNDLVKVSIRWPDNGDFNDMLMNGDQVREQVFYKKVAV' A
#
# COMPACT_ATOMS: atom_id res chain seq x y z
N MET A 1 -1.57 0.68 11.09
CA MET A 1 -0.96 -0.35 10.22
C MET A 1 0.44 -0.86 10.63
N LYS A 2 1.18 -0.21 11.56
CA LYS A 2 2.58 -0.58 11.90
C LYS A 2 2.84 -2.07 12.22
N LYS A 3 1.86 -2.78 12.78
CA LYS A 3 2.00 -4.18 13.21
C LYS A 3 1.55 -5.22 12.18
N PHE A 4 0.95 -4.80 11.06
CA PHE A 4 0.44 -5.76 10.08
C PHE A 4 1.59 -6.49 9.38
N ARG A 5 1.45 -7.82 9.27
CA ARG A 5 2.36 -8.69 8.53
C ARG A 5 1.54 -9.65 7.68
N VAL A 6 1.96 -9.82 6.44
CA VAL A 6 1.29 -10.77 5.56
C VAL A 6 1.43 -12.20 6.09
N PRO A 7 0.38 -13.03 5.97
CA PRO A 7 0.47 -14.47 6.19
C PRO A 7 1.47 -15.16 5.25
N ALA A 8 1.93 -16.35 5.65
CA ALA A 8 2.73 -17.21 4.78
C ALA A 8 1.98 -17.55 3.48
N GLY A 9 2.71 -17.73 2.39
CA GLY A 9 2.17 -17.98 1.05
C GLY A 9 1.70 -16.74 0.28
N VAL A 10 1.53 -15.59 0.93
CA VAL A 10 1.14 -14.34 0.23
C VAL A 10 2.30 -13.82 -0.62
N LYS A 11 2.08 -13.73 -1.93
CA LYS A 11 3.08 -13.23 -2.91
C LYS A 11 2.90 -11.76 -3.27
N HIS A 12 1.68 -11.23 -3.17
CA HIS A 12 1.37 -9.84 -3.51
C HIS A 12 0.50 -9.22 -2.42
N LEU A 13 0.97 -8.13 -1.84
CA LEU A 13 0.20 -7.28 -0.93
C LEU A 13 -0.26 -6.03 -1.68
N ILE A 14 -1.55 -5.72 -1.60
CA ILE A 14 -2.11 -4.46 -2.10
C ILE A 14 -2.56 -3.66 -0.89
N ILE A 15 -2.08 -2.41 -0.77
CA ILE A 15 -2.47 -1.48 0.28
C ILE A 15 -3.21 -0.33 -0.36
N PHE A 16 -4.45 -0.14 0.05
CA PHE A 16 -5.24 1.03 -0.32
C PHE A 16 -5.03 2.10 0.76
N ALA A 17 -4.57 3.27 0.32
CA ALA A 17 -4.37 4.45 1.14
C ALA A 17 -5.36 5.53 0.73
N ASP A 18 -5.82 6.30 1.70
CA ASP A 18 -6.55 7.54 1.48
C ASP A 18 -5.56 8.69 1.22
N MET A 19 -6.06 9.73 0.54
CA MET A 19 -5.31 10.95 0.30
C MET A 19 -6.01 12.08 1.06
N ASP A 20 -5.73 12.15 2.36
CA ASP A 20 -6.19 13.27 3.19
C ASP A 20 -5.32 14.50 2.92
N LYS A 21 -5.95 15.55 2.37
CA LYS A 21 -5.33 16.84 2.02
C LYS A 21 -4.70 17.55 3.22
N HIS A 22 -5.11 17.20 4.44
CA HIS A 22 -4.67 17.90 5.65
C HIS A 22 -3.62 17.14 6.47
N SER A 23 -3.53 15.82 6.35
CA SER A 23 -2.69 15.04 7.27
C SER A 23 -1.72 14.07 6.61
N ALA A 24 -1.89 13.70 5.32
CA ALA A 24 -1.06 12.70 4.63
C ALA A 24 -0.83 11.39 5.43
N THR A 25 -1.64 11.14 6.47
CA THR A 25 -1.35 10.15 7.52
C THR A 25 -1.54 8.73 7.01
N GLY A 26 -2.60 8.47 6.25
CA GLY A 26 -2.84 7.13 5.70
C GLY A 26 -1.86 6.77 4.58
N HIS A 27 -1.45 7.74 3.77
CA HIS A 27 -0.37 7.56 2.80
C HIS A 27 0.94 7.17 3.50
N ALA A 28 1.36 7.93 4.52
CA ALA A 28 2.56 7.58 5.30
C ALA A 28 2.45 6.19 5.95
N ALA A 29 1.29 5.86 6.54
CA ALA A 29 1.05 4.57 7.17
C ALA A 29 1.10 3.40 6.18
N ALA A 30 0.64 3.60 4.94
CA ALA A 30 0.70 2.60 3.88
C ALA A 30 2.14 2.31 3.44
N PHE A 31 2.95 3.36 3.29
CA PHE A 31 4.37 3.22 2.96
C PHE A 31 5.17 2.56 4.08
N GLU A 32 4.93 2.93 5.35
CA GLU A 32 5.53 2.23 6.49
C GLU A 32 5.15 0.74 6.52
N CYS A 33 3.87 0.43 6.26
CA CYS A 33 3.38 -0.95 6.22
C CYS A 33 4.04 -1.76 5.09
N ALA A 34 4.13 -1.17 3.89
CA ALA A 34 4.80 -1.78 2.75
C ALA A 34 6.27 -2.06 3.05
N HIS A 35 7.00 -1.06 3.57
CA HIS A 35 8.40 -1.18 3.92
C HIS A 35 8.64 -2.30 4.94
N ALA A 36 7.85 -2.34 6.00
CA ALA A 36 7.97 -3.34 7.05
C ALA A 36 7.68 -4.77 6.55
N ASN A 37 6.77 -4.92 5.58
CA ASN A 37 6.46 -6.21 4.97
C ASN A 37 7.50 -6.66 3.93
N LEU A 38 8.10 -5.72 3.20
CA LEU A 38 9.19 -6.01 2.26
C LEU A 38 10.46 -6.47 2.99
N LEU A 39 10.75 -5.93 4.17
CA LEU A 39 11.90 -6.33 4.99
C LEU A 39 11.66 -7.60 5.82
N ALA A 40 10.41 -7.96 6.09
CA ALA A 40 10.11 -9.15 6.87
C ALA A 40 10.48 -10.44 6.12
N LYS A 41 10.84 -11.48 6.88
CA LYS A 41 11.06 -12.83 6.33
C LYS A 41 9.70 -13.48 6.05
N ASN A 42 9.23 -13.32 4.81
CA ASN A 42 7.96 -13.81 4.30
C ASN A 42 8.07 -14.08 2.79
N ASP A 43 6.99 -14.64 2.25
CA ASP A 43 6.84 -15.05 0.85
C ASP A 43 6.59 -13.92 -0.16
N LEU A 44 6.52 -12.67 0.31
CA LEU A 44 6.18 -11.53 -0.55
C LEU A 44 7.16 -11.37 -1.70
N VAL A 45 6.63 -11.13 -2.88
CA VAL A 45 7.39 -10.81 -4.09
C VAL A 45 7.21 -9.33 -4.43
N LYS A 46 6.02 -8.77 -4.22
CA LYS A 46 5.74 -7.37 -4.50
C LYS A 46 4.66 -6.77 -3.61
N VAL A 47 4.72 -5.46 -3.41
CA VAL A 47 3.71 -4.64 -2.73
C VAL A 47 3.23 -3.56 -3.69
N SER A 48 1.92 -3.36 -3.82
CA SER A 48 1.32 -2.24 -4.56
C SER A 48 0.61 -1.34 -3.56
N ILE A 49 0.94 -0.05 -3.56
CA ILE A 49 0.22 0.97 -2.80
C ILE A 49 -0.63 1.76 -3.78
N ARG A 50 -1.92 1.92 -3.50
CA ARG A 50 -2.88 2.64 -4.35
C ARG A 50 -3.59 3.72 -3.57
N TRP A 51 -3.79 4.89 -4.18
CA TRP A 51 -4.54 6.00 -3.58
C TRP A 51 -5.23 6.81 -4.68
N PRO A 52 -6.43 7.36 -4.43
CA PRO A 52 -7.09 8.27 -5.34
C PRO A 52 -6.38 9.64 -5.33
N ASP A 53 -6.55 10.42 -6.40
CA ASP A 53 -6.03 11.79 -6.44
C ASP A 53 -6.79 12.70 -5.45
N ASN A 54 -8.06 12.42 -5.16
CA ASN A 54 -8.87 13.14 -4.18
C ASN A 54 -9.62 12.21 -3.21
N GLY A 55 -9.54 12.53 -1.92
CA GLY A 55 -10.41 11.93 -0.90
C GLY A 55 -10.08 10.46 -0.64
N ASP A 56 -11.13 9.65 -0.52
CA ASP A 56 -11.03 8.21 -0.30
C ASP A 56 -11.50 7.38 -1.51
N PHE A 57 -11.37 6.06 -1.41
CA PHE A 57 -11.77 5.17 -2.50
C PHE A 57 -13.29 5.09 -2.73
N ASN A 58 -14.12 5.40 -1.72
CA ASN A 58 -15.56 5.42 -1.91
C ASN A 58 -15.97 6.63 -2.75
N ASP A 59 -15.38 7.79 -2.47
CA ASP A 59 -15.56 9.01 -3.27
C ASP A 59 -15.11 8.81 -4.73
N MET A 60 -13.98 8.12 -4.92
CA MET A 60 -13.47 7.76 -6.25
C MET A 60 -14.43 6.84 -7.01
N LEU A 61 -15.02 5.84 -6.34
CA LEU A 61 -15.98 4.92 -6.96
C LEU A 61 -17.29 5.62 -7.34
N MET A 62 -17.74 6.59 -6.55
CA MET A 62 -18.98 7.31 -6.79
C MET A 62 -18.85 8.40 -7.87
N ASN A 63 -17.75 9.14 -7.87
CA ASN A 63 -17.58 10.33 -8.72
C ASN A 63 -16.72 10.08 -9.97
N GLY A 64 -15.99 8.96 -10.00
CA GLY A 64 -15.00 8.67 -11.03
C GLY A 64 -13.75 9.54 -10.84
N ASP A 65 -12.74 9.00 -10.17
CA ASP A 65 -11.44 9.66 -9.98
C ASP A 65 -10.28 8.79 -10.48
N GLN A 66 -9.11 9.41 -10.67
CA GLN A 66 -7.89 8.69 -11.01
C GLN A 66 -7.28 8.06 -9.75
N VAL A 67 -6.79 6.84 -9.90
CA VAL A 67 -6.02 6.14 -8.86
C VAL A 67 -4.57 6.07 -9.30
N ARG A 68 -3.69 6.52 -8.42
CA ARG A 68 -2.26 6.36 -8.55
C ARG A 68 -1.85 5.02 -7.95
N GLU A 69 -0.81 4.41 -8.52
CA GLU A 69 -0.22 3.19 -8.01
C GLU A 69 1.29 3.35 -7.90
N GLN A 70 1.84 2.94 -6.76
CA GLN A 70 3.26 2.73 -6.57
C GLN A 70 3.53 1.26 -6.27
N VAL A 71 4.34 0.63 -7.12
CA VAL A 71 4.73 -0.78 -6.96
C VAL A 71 6.15 -0.87 -6.45
N PHE A 72 6.36 -1.76 -5.48
CA PHE A 72 7.66 -2.13 -4.94
C PHE A 72 7.86 -3.63 -5.08
N TYR A 73 9.04 -4.03 -5.54
CA TYR A 73 9.43 -5.43 -5.63
C TYR A 73 10.40 -5.76 -4.50
N LYS A 74 10.20 -6.92 -3.86
CA LYS A 74 11.12 -7.40 -2.85
C LYS A 74 12.43 -7.77 -3.54
N LYS A 75 13.54 -7.20 -3.07
CA LYS A 75 14.86 -7.58 -3.57
C LYS A 75 15.10 -9.04 -3.18
N VAL A 76 15.31 -9.87 -4.18
CA VAL A 76 15.90 -11.20 -3.98
C VAL A 76 17.38 -10.94 -3.79
N ALA A 77 17.91 -11.21 -2.61
CA ALA A 77 19.36 -11.30 -2.44
C ALA A 77 19.80 -12.54 -3.23
N VAL A 78 20.46 -12.30 -4.37
CA VAL A 78 21.14 -13.31 -5.18
C VAL A 78 22.50 -13.59 -4.55
#